data_AF-X0TWJ3-F1
#
_entry.id   AF-X0TWJ3-F1
#
_cell.length_a   1.000
_cell.length_b   1.000
_cell.length_c   1.000
_cell.angle_alpha   90.00
_cell.angle_beta   90.00
_cell.angle_gamma   90.00
#
_symmetry.space_group_name_H-M   'P 1'
#
loop_
_entity.id
_entity.type
_entity.pdbx_description
1 polymer ?
#
loop_
_entity_poly.entity_id
_entity_poly.type
_entity_poly.pdbx_seq_one_letter_code
_entity_poly.pdbx_strand_id
1 'polypeptide(L)'
;ARDIYSQYSQELIKDPTGSEEGTEHVIRGGSFKSRAENVRCATRDYTKTEKWLMTDPQMPKSIWWYSDCNHVGFRVVCEGKAL
;
A
#
# COMPACT_ATOMS: atom_id res chain seq x y z
N ALA A 1 2.01 7.91 3.81
CA ALA A 1 1.67 7.96 2.38
C ALA A 1 1.28 9.40 2.05
N ARG A 2 1.65 9.94 0.89
CA ARG A 2 1.17 11.27 0.46
C ARG A 2 -0.37 11.26 0.45
N ASP A 3 -0.99 12.31 0.95
CA ASP A 3 -2.43 12.44 0.85
C ASP A 3 -2.78 12.81 -0.59
N ILE A 4 -3.36 11.85 -1.32
CA ILE A 4 -3.77 12.02 -2.72
C ILE A 4 -5.19 12.58 -2.77
N TYR A 5 -5.98 12.42 -1.71
CA TYR A 5 -7.37 12.89 -1.70
C TYR A 5 -7.45 14.41 -1.78
N SER A 6 -6.43 15.13 -1.30
CA SER A 6 -6.35 16.59 -1.44
C SER A 6 -6.11 17.07 -2.87
N GLN A 7 -5.71 16.19 -3.79
CA GLN A 7 -5.48 16.51 -5.20
C GLN A 7 -6.72 16.29 -6.07
N TYR A 8 -7.70 15.54 -5.57
CA TYR A 8 -8.95 15.33 -6.27
C TYR A 8 -9.76 16.63 -6.28
N SER A 9 -10.42 16.91 -7.41
CA SER A 9 -11.35 18.03 -7.50
C SER A 9 -12.48 17.85 -6.48
N GLN A 10 -13.21 18.92 -6.16
CA GLN A 10 -14.38 18.80 -5.28
C GLN A 10 -15.53 17.99 -5.92
N GLU A 11 -15.39 17.59 -7.18
CA GLU A 11 -16.32 16.72 -7.85
C GLU A 11 -16.11 15.26 -7.43
N LEU A 12 -17.20 14.50 -7.45
CA LEU A 12 -17.16 13.08 -7.11
C LEU A 12 -16.37 12.31 -8.19
N ILE A 13 -15.19 11.80 -7.82
CA ILE A 13 -14.43 10.92 -8.70
C ILE A 13 -14.96 9.50 -8.57
N LYS A 14 -15.46 8.97 -9.69
CA LYS A 14 -15.90 7.58 -9.80
C LYS A 14 -14.69 6.66 -10.01
N ASP A 15 -14.65 5.56 -9.26
CA ASP A 15 -13.65 4.49 -9.35
C ASP A 15 -12.18 4.97 -9.43
N PRO A 16 -11.69 5.76 -8.44
CA PRO A 16 -10.34 6.31 -8.47
C PRO A 16 -9.27 5.22 -8.35
N THR A 17 -8.30 5.24 -9.26
CA THR A 17 -7.16 4.29 -9.30
C THR A 17 -5.91 4.79 -8.58
N GLY A 18 -5.88 6.07 -8.18
CA GLY A 18 -4.72 6.71 -7.53
C GLY A 18 -3.90 7.58 -8.49
N SER A 19 -2.67 7.90 -8.09
CA SER A 19 -1.70 8.63 -8.91
C SER A 19 -1.02 7.69 -9.90
N GLU A 20 -0.80 8.14 -11.15
CA GLU A 20 0.03 7.42 -12.12
C GLU A 20 1.53 7.50 -11.79
N GLU A 21 1.92 8.50 -10.99
CA GLU A 21 3.27 8.69 -10.50
C GLU A 21 3.47 8.07 -9.11
N GLY A 22 4.67 7.55 -8.86
CA GLY A 22 5.09 7.02 -7.58
C GLY A 22 5.66 5.60 -7.68
N THR A 23 6.63 5.30 -6.83
CA THR A 23 7.29 3.99 -6.78
C THR A 23 6.83 3.13 -5.60
N GLU A 24 5.97 3.67 -4.73
CA GLU A 24 5.49 2.99 -3.53
C GLU A 24 3.97 2.83 -3.57
N HIS A 25 3.49 1.70 -3.03
CA HIS A 25 2.09 1.30 -3.04
C HIS A 25 1.44 1.50 -1.67
N VAL A 26 0.12 1.76 -1.68
CA VAL A 26 -0.65 2.00 -0.46
C VAL A 26 -0.89 0.71 0.32
N ILE A 27 -0.67 0.75 1.63
CA ILE A 27 -0.95 -0.34 2.57
C ILE A 27 -2.02 0.13 3.57
N ARG A 28 -2.92 -0.77 3.96
CA ARG A 28 -4.07 -0.48 4.82
C ARG A 28 -4.22 -1.53 5.91
N GLY A 29 -4.93 -1.17 6.97
CA GLY A 29 -5.35 -2.10 8.03
C GLY A 29 -4.36 -2.29 9.18
N GLY A 30 -3.11 -1.82 9.05
CA GLY A 30 -2.09 -2.03 10.09
C GLY A 30 -1.62 -3.48 10.17
N SER A 31 -0.85 -3.81 11.21
CA SER A 31 -0.28 -5.15 11.42
C SER A 31 -0.25 -5.51 12.91
N PHE A 32 0.19 -6.72 13.24
CA PHE A 32 0.44 -7.15 14.62
C PHE A 32 1.48 -6.30 15.37
N LYS A 33 2.30 -5.51 14.64
CA LYS A 33 3.26 -4.55 15.24
C LYS A 33 2.63 -3.18 15.52
N SER A 34 1.42 -2.93 15.03
CA SER A 34 0.76 -1.62 15.13
C SER A 34 0.07 -1.45 16.48
N ARG A 35 0.17 -0.26 17.07
CA ARG A 35 -0.66 0.14 18.22
C ARG A 35 -2.14 0.20 17.82
N ALA A 36 -3.05 -0.09 18.74
CA ALA A 36 -4.49 -0.12 18.49
C ALA A 36 -5.03 1.19 17.88
N GLU A 37 -4.55 2.34 18.33
CA GLU A 37 -4.91 3.67 17.81
C GLU A 37 -4.61 3.86 16.29
N ASN A 38 -3.65 3.09 15.77
CA ASN A 38 -3.22 3.13 14.37
C ASN A 38 -3.97 2.11 13.49
N VAL A 39 -4.76 1.21 14.07
CA VAL A 39 -5.54 0.19 13.35
C VAL A 39 -6.94 0.73 13.08
N ARG A 40 -7.06 1.67 12.14
CA ARG A 40 -8.35 2.24 11.72
C ARG A 40 -8.59 2.05 10.24
N CYS A 41 -9.86 1.98 9.84
CA CYS A 41 -10.25 1.89 8.43
C CYS A 41 -9.71 3.05 7.59
N ALA A 42 -9.52 4.23 8.17
CA ALA A 42 -8.96 5.40 7.49
C ALA A 42 -7.41 5.45 7.47
N THR A 43 -6.70 4.65 8.30
CA THR A 43 -5.24 4.73 8.41
C THR A 43 -4.51 4.18 7.19
N ARG A 44 -3.71 5.01 6.52
CA ARG A 44 -2.93 4.66 5.33
C ARG A 44 -1.44 4.63 5.65
N ASP A 45 -0.77 3.55 5.27
CA ASP A 45 0.70 3.50 5.17
C ASP A 45 1.09 3.21 3.71
N TYR A 46 2.37 3.00 3.45
CA TYR A 46 2.92 2.76 2.12
C TYR A 46 4.11 1.80 2.18
N THR A 47 4.41 1.16 1.06
CA THR A 47 5.62 0.34 0.93
C THR A 47 6.87 1.20 1.12
N LYS A 48 7.96 0.59 1.60
CA LYS A 48 9.24 1.27 1.81
C LYS A 48 10.32 0.46 1.12
N THR A 49 10.24 0.37 -0.21
CA THR A 49 10.92 -0.62 -1.06
C THR A 49 12.41 -0.69 -0.79
N GLU A 50 13.12 0.45 -0.79
CA GLU A 50 14.56 0.50 -0.52
C GLU A 50 14.91 -0.04 0.88
N LYS A 51 14.18 0.41 1.91
CA LYS A 51 14.39 -0.03 3.31
C LYS A 51 14.03 -1.49 3.52
N TRP A 52 13.11 -2.01 2.71
CA TRP A 52 12.57 -3.36 2.87
C TRP A 52 13.33 -4.43 2.07
N LEU A 53 14.24 -4.02 1.19
CA LEU A 53 15.13 -4.86 0.39
C LEU A 53 16.61 -4.70 0.79
N MET A 54 16.87 -4.04 1.93
CA MET A 54 18.23 -3.69 2.34
C MET A 54 19.06 -4.94 2.62
N THR A 55 18.46 -5.96 3.23
CA THR A 55 19.13 -7.23 3.56
C THR A 55 19.00 -8.31 2.51
N ASP A 56 18.22 -8.08 1.44
CA ASP A 56 18.09 -9.03 0.33
C ASP A 56 19.47 -9.20 -0.32
N PRO A 57 20.07 -10.40 -0.34
CA PRO A 57 21.39 -10.61 -0.95
C PRO A 57 21.36 -10.66 -2.48
N GLN A 58 20.18 -10.71 -3.11
CA GLN A 58 20.06 -10.90 -4.55
C GLN A 58 20.44 -9.65 -5.36
N MET A 59 20.95 -9.88 -6.57
CA MET A 59 21.23 -8.87 -7.60
C MET A 59 20.82 -9.44 -8.97
N PRO A 60 19.70 -9.02 -9.58
CA PRO A 60 18.76 -8.00 -9.13
C PRO A 60 17.94 -8.41 -7.90
N LYS A 61 17.36 -7.43 -7.20
CA LYS A 61 16.46 -7.64 -6.05
C LYS A 61 15.15 -8.32 -6.50
N SER A 62 14.54 -9.08 -5.59
CA SER A 62 13.25 -9.71 -5.86
C SER A 62 12.12 -8.68 -5.99
N ILE A 63 11.28 -8.84 -7.01
CA ILE A 63 10.04 -8.05 -7.15
C ILE A 63 8.87 -8.65 -6.36
N TRP A 64 9.01 -9.89 -5.87
CA TRP A 64 7.93 -10.64 -5.22
C TRP A 64 8.07 -10.71 -3.71
N TRP A 65 9.20 -10.28 -3.16
CA TRP A 65 9.51 -10.47 -1.76
C TRP A 65 10.30 -9.31 -1.18
N TYR A 66 9.77 -8.76 -0.09
CA TYR A 66 10.46 -7.80 0.76
C TYR A 66 11.13 -8.52 1.93
N SER A 67 12.46 -8.66 1.89
CA SER A 67 13.23 -9.43 2.88
C SER A 67 13.06 -8.92 4.32
N ASP A 68 12.98 -7.60 4.49
CA ASP A 68 12.89 -6.94 5.79
C ASP A 68 11.45 -6.62 6.23
N CYS A 69 10.44 -7.07 5.46
CA CYS A 69 9.03 -6.75 5.71
C CYS A 69 8.17 -8.00 5.93
N ASN A 70 8.14 -8.49 7.17
CA ASN A 70 7.35 -9.67 7.57
C ASN A 70 5.94 -9.37 8.14
N HIS A 71 5.45 -8.14 7.98
CA HIS A 71 4.23 -7.65 8.64
C HIS A 71 3.20 -7.07 7.66
N VAL A 72 3.50 -7.13 6.36
CA VAL A 72 2.64 -6.66 5.28
C VAL A 72 2.30 -7.85 4.38
N GLY A 73 1.04 -7.92 3.98
CA GLY A 73 0.55 -8.87 2.98
C GLY A 73 -0.49 -8.18 2.10
N PHE A 74 -1.20 -8.97 1.31
CA PHE A 74 -2.25 -8.48 0.42
C PHE A 74 -3.51 -9.35 0.49
N ARG A 75 -4.63 -8.77 0.05
CA ARG A 75 -5.90 -9.47 -0.16
C ARG A 75 -6.28 -9.28 -1.63
N VAL A 76 -6.49 -10.38 -2.34
CA VAL A 76 -6.96 -10.35 -3.73
C VAL A 76 -8.43 -9.95 -3.75
N VAL A 77 -8.78 -9.12 -4.72
CA VAL A 77 -10.15 -8.70 -5.02
C VAL A 77 -10.44 -8.98 -6.48
N CYS A 78 -11.71 -9.18 -6.84
CA CYS A 78 -12.16 -9.33 -8.20
C CYS A 78 -13.43 -8.51 -8.43
N GLU A 79 -13.73 -8.22 -9.69
CA GLU A 79 -14.98 -7.60 -10.08
C GLU A 79 -16.15 -8.53 -9.73
N GLY A 80 -17.14 -7.99 -9.02
CA GLY A 80 -18.41 -8.66 -8.86
C GLY A 80 -19.14 -8.69 -10.20
N LYS A 81 -19.85 -9.78 -10.49
CA LYS A 81 -20.81 -9.76 -11.60
C LYS A 81 -21.89 -8.73 -11.27
N ALA A 82 -22.07 -7.74 -12.14
CA ALA A 82 -23.23 -6.88 -12.08
C ALA A 82 -24.50 -7.75 -12.21
N LEU A 83 -25.46 -7.54 -11.30
CA LEU A 83 -26.78 -8.16 -11.37
C LEU A 83 -27.63 -7.48 -12.45
#